data_AF-Q2GXW7-F1
#
_entry.id   AF-Q2GXW7-F1
#
_cell.length_a   1.000
_cell.length_b   1.000
_cell.length_c   1.000
_cell.angle_alpha   90.00
_cell.angle_beta   90.00
_cell.angle_gamma   90.00
#
_symmetry.space_group_name_H-M   'P 1'
#
loop_
_entity.id
_entity.type
_entity.pdbx_description
1 polymer ?
#
loop_
_entity_poly.entity_id
_entity_poly.type
_entity_poly.pdbx_seq_one_letter_code
_entity_poly.pdbx_strand_id
1 'polypeptide(L)'
;MAYHLHITNKNYSSWSLRAWLLFRQLDIPFTEHLHPLISGTFAQPQWRAFSPVAHVPCLHILPDTTTTNNPSDTITPNPPPLVVWDSLAITEHLAESHPTKPIYPSLPAARAWARSAVAEMHAGFAAIRQQLGFNIGVRIALGEGVFPGVEGE
;
A
#
# COMPACT_ATOMS: atom_id res chain seq x y z
N MET A 1 14.94 4.38 -12.33
CA MET A 1 13.70 3.62 -12.03
C MET A 1 12.55 4.59 -11.82
N ALA A 2 11.40 4.37 -12.47
CA ALA A 2 10.22 5.22 -12.30
C ALA A 2 9.09 4.44 -11.61
N TYR A 3 8.45 5.08 -10.62
CA TYR A 3 7.37 4.48 -9.83
C TYR A 3 6.00 4.96 -10.32
N HIS A 4 5.12 4.01 -10.60
CA HIS A 4 3.72 4.25 -10.96
C HIS A 4 2.84 3.60 -9.90
N LEU A 5 2.21 4.42 -9.03
CA LEU A 5 1.40 3.94 -7.92
C LEU A 5 -0.08 3.99 -8.28
N HIS A 6 -0.70 2.81 -8.41
CA HIS A 6 -2.13 2.66 -8.62
C HIS A 6 -2.85 2.61 -7.28
N ILE A 7 -3.77 3.55 -7.07
CA ILE A 7 -4.54 3.70 -5.84
C ILE A 7 -6.01 3.99 -6.11
N THR A 8 -6.84 3.90 -5.08
CA THR A 8 -8.20 4.46 -5.09
C THR A 8 -8.30 5.60 -4.07
N ASN A 9 -9.51 6.11 -3.86
CA ASN A 9 -9.77 7.25 -2.99
C ASN A 9 -9.16 7.05 -1.59
N LYS A 10 -8.18 7.90 -1.28
CA LYS A 10 -7.37 7.88 -0.06
C LYS A 10 -8.17 8.18 1.21
N ASN A 11 -9.38 8.71 1.07
CA ASN A 11 -10.28 8.91 2.20
C ASN A 11 -10.93 7.60 2.65
N TYR A 12 -11.19 6.67 1.74
CA TYR A 12 -11.94 5.44 2.01
C TYR A 12 -11.07 4.18 1.98
N SER A 13 -9.88 4.25 1.37
CA SER A 13 -8.93 3.14 1.30
C SER A 13 -7.71 3.45 2.16
N SER A 14 -7.70 2.94 3.39
CA SER A 14 -6.53 3.01 4.27
C SER A 14 -5.30 2.38 3.62
N TRP A 15 -5.51 1.32 2.83
CA TRP A 15 -4.48 0.63 2.08
C TRP A 15 -3.81 1.53 1.05
N SER A 16 -4.60 2.25 0.24
CA SER A 16 -4.09 3.22 -0.72
C SER A 16 -3.39 4.39 -0.03
N LEU A 17 -3.98 4.90 1.06
CA LEU A 17 -3.40 6.00 1.82
C LEU A 17 -2.04 5.64 2.40
N ARG A 18 -1.87 4.44 2.99
CA ARG A 18 -0.60 3.99 3.59
C ARG A 18 0.56 4.06 2.59
N ALA A 19 0.38 3.48 1.41
CA ALA A 19 1.42 3.50 0.37
C ALA A 19 1.67 4.93 -0.14
N TRP A 20 0.61 5.68 -0.45
CA TRP A 20 0.73 7.05 -0.95
C TRP A 20 1.43 7.98 0.05
N LEU A 21 1.06 7.90 1.33
CA LEU A 21 1.61 8.74 2.37
C LEU A 21 3.12 8.55 2.50
N LEU A 22 3.61 7.32 2.36
CA LEU A 22 5.04 7.02 2.42
C LEU A 22 5.81 7.73 1.30
N PHE A 23 5.34 7.63 0.05
CA PHE A 23 5.95 8.34 -1.07
C PHE A 23 5.98 9.86 -0.84
N ARG A 24 4.86 10.43 -0.39
CA ARG A 24 4.74 11.87 -0.15
C ARG A 24 5.59 12.35 1.02
N GLN A 25 5.56 11.65 2.14
CA GLN A 25 6.25 12.03 3.37
C GLN A 25 7.77 11.99 3.22
N LEU A 26 8.27 11.13 2.34
CA LEU A 26 9.70 10.95 2.11
C LEU A 26 10.18 11.58 0.81
N ASP A 27 9.34 12.37 0.13
CA ASP A 27 9.67 13.01 -1.14
C ASP A 27 10.28 12.02 -2.15
N ILE A 28 9.68 10.83 -2.27
CA ILE A 28 10.05 9.84 -3.28
C ILE A 28 9.23 10.17 -4.53
N PRO A 29 9.85 10.48 -5.68
CA PRO A 29 9.12 10.79 -6.91
C PRO A 29 8.31 9.59 -7.41
N PHE A 30 7.04 9.82 -7.75
CA PHE A 30 6.16 8.81 -8.34
C PHE A 30 5.03 9.45 -9.15
N THR A 31 4.48 8.67 -10.07
CA THR A 31 3.25 9.00 -10.81
C THR A 31 2.06 8.35 -10.10
N GLU A 32 1.10 9.16 -9.65
CA GLU A 32 -0.14 8.68 -9.05
C GLU A 32 -1.19 8.34 -10.11
N HIS A 33 -1.73 7.12 -10.07
CA HIS A 33 -2.87 6.69 -10.88
C HIS A 33 -4.07 6.43 -9.97
N LEU A 34 -5.04 7.35 -9.95
CA LEU A 34 -6.24 7.25 -9.13
C LEU A 34 -7.36 6.54 -9.89
N HIS A 35 -7.82 5.42 -9.35
CA HIS A 35 -8.90 4.60 -9.91
C HIS A 35 -10.14 4.65 -9.02
N PRO A 36 -11.25 5.27 -9.45
CA PRO A 36 -12.49 5.27 -8.70
C PRO A 36 -13.04 3.84 -8.49
N LEU A 37 -13.66 3.61 -7.34
CA LEU A 37 -14.46 2.40 -7.11
C LEU A 37 -15.71 2.46 -8.00
N ILE A 38 -15.92 1.44 -8.83
CA ILE A 38 -17.07 1.37 -9.75
C ILE A 38 -18.18 0.48 -9.17
N SER A 39 -17.83 -0.42 -8.26
CA SER A 39 -18.77 -1.21 -7.45
C SER A 39 -18.68 -0.82 -5.97
N GLY A 40 -19.68 -1.22 -5.17
CA GLY A 40 -19.65 -1.07 -3.71
C GLY A 40 -18.65 -1.97 -2.98
N THR A 41 -17.76 -2.67 -3.70
CA THR A 41 -16.77 -3.60 -3.14
C THR A 41 -15.35 -3.11 -3.42
N PHE A 42 -14.38 -3.40 -2.56
CA PHE A 42 -12.98 -3.03 -2.82
C PHE A 42 -12.31 -3.87 -3.91
N ALA A 43 -12.76 -5.12 -4.10
CA ALA A 43 -12.34 -5.94 -5.23
C ALA A 43 -12.98 -5.40 -6.51
N GLN A 44 -12.15 -5.11 -7.52
CA GLN A 44 -12.58 -4.50 -8.78
C GLN A 44 -12.01 -5.31 -9.94
N PRO A 45 -12.80 -6.19 -10.58
CA PRO A 45 -12.31 -7.10 -11.62
C PRO A 45 -11.53 -6.42 -12.75
N GLN A 46 -11.91 -5.21 -13.14
CA GLN A 46 -11.26 -4.41 -14.17
C GLN A 46 -9.82 -3.99 -13.81
N TRP A 47 -9.47 -3.97 -12.52
CA TRP A 47 -8.11 -3.67 -12.07
C TRP A 47 -7.12 -4.81 -12.33
N ARG A 48 -7.57 -6.00 -12.76
CA ARG A 48 -6.68 -7.08 -13.20
C ARG A 48 -5.73 -6.67 -14.34
N ALA A 49 -6.09 -5.63 -15.09
CA ALA A 49 -5.24 -5.04 -16.12
C ALA A 49 -3.89 -4.52 -15.58
N PHE A 50 -3.81 -4.16 -14.29
CA PHE A 50 -2.58 -3.66 -13.67
C PHE A 50 -2.24 -4.32 -12.32
N SER A 51 -3.20 -4.97 -11.65
CA SER A 51 -3.00 -5.59 -10.34
C SER A 51 -3.37 -7.07 -10.38
N PRO A 52 -2.44 -8.00 -10.09
CA PRO A 52 -2.71 -9.45 -10.12
C PRO A 52 -3.87 -9.87 -9.22
N VAL A 53 -4.09 -9.13 -8.13
CA VAL A 53 -5.11 -9.40 -7.13
C VAL A 53 -6.38 -8.57 -7.31
N ALA A 54 -6.48 -7.76 -8.37
CA ALA A 54 -7.64 -6.88 -8.63
C ALA A 54 -7.93 -5.90 -7.47
N HIS A 55 -6.90 -5.52 -6.72
CA HIS A 55 -6.94 -4.60 -5.59
C HIS A 55 -5.85 -3.53 -5.72
N VAL A 56 -6.05 -2.44 -5.00
CA VAL A 56 -5.06 -1.35 -4.81
C VAL A 56 -4.74 -1.21 -3.32
N PRO A 57 -3.52 -0.75 -2.94
CA PRO A 57 -2.48 -0.21 -3.81
C PRO A 57 -1.74 -1.27 -4.62
N CYS A 58 -1.23 -0.87 -5.78
CA CYS A 58 -0.34 -1.65 -6.60
C CYS A 58 0.72 -0.73 -7.21
N LEU A 59 2.00 -1.05 -6.99
CA LEU A 59 3.13 -0.31 -7.48
C LEU A 59 3.71 -0.99 -8.71
N HIS A 60 3.85 -0.24 -9.79
CA HIS A 60 4.60 -0.62 -10.98
C HIS A 60 5.96 0.09 -10.95
N ILE A 61 7.02 -0.69 -11.12
CA ILE A 61 8.40 -0.20 -11.11
C ILE A 61 8.93 -0.40 -12.52
N LEU A 62 9.08 0.72 -13.23
CA LEU A 62 9.56 0.72 -14.60
C LEU A 62 11.09 0.62 -14.61
N PRO A 63 11.66 -0.33 -15.38
CA PRO A 63 13.09 -0.45 -15.55
C PRO A 63 13.65 0.81 -16.23
N ASP A 64 14.88 1.18 -15.88
CA ASP A 64 15.58 2.21 -16.64
C ASP A 64 15.89 1.65 -18.03
N THR A 65 15.38 2.33 -19.07
CA THR A 65 15.62 1.96 -20.47
C THR A 65 17.11 2.07 -20.88
N THR A 66 17.98 2.46 -19.93
CA THR A 66 19.41 2.74 -20.14
C THR A 66 20.35 1.73 -19.48
N THR A 67 19.88 0.80 -18.65
CA THR A 67 20.75 -0.15 -17.91
C THR A 67 20.34 -1.59 -18.17
N THR A 68 20.91 -2.20 -19.21
CA THR A 68 20.96 -3.66 -19.37
C THR A 68 22.15 -4.17 -18.56
N ASN A 69 21.92 -4.58 -17.31
CA ASN A 69 22.99 -5.08 -16.44
C ASN A 69 23.20 -6.60 -16.53
N ASN A 70 22.47 -7.30 -17.39
CA ASN A 70 22.59 -8.75 -17.54
C ASN A 70 22.87 -9.15 -19.00
N PRO A 71 24.04 -9.75 -19.31
CA PRO A 71 24.35 -10.24 -20.66
C PRO A 71 23.46 -11.42 -21.11
N SER A 72 22.62 -12.00 -20.23
CA SER A 72 21.60 -12.99 -20.62
C SER A 72 20.20 -12.40 -20.87
N ASP A 73 20.00 -11.10 -20.65
CA ASP A 73 18.69 -10.49 -20.94
C ASP A 73 18.53 -10.43 -22.46
N THR A 74 17.64 -11.28 -22.96
CA THR A 74 17.10 -11.15 -24.31
C THR A 74 16.51 -9.75 -24.38
N ILE A 75 17.09 -8.88 -25.23
CA ILE A 75 16.65 -7.50 -25.39
C ILE A 75 15.18 -7.53 -25.80
N THR A 76 14.30 -7.41 -24.82
CA THR A 76 12.87 -7.24 -25.05
C THR A 76 12.68 -5.73 -25.15
N PRO A 77 12.38 -5.17 -26.32
CA PRO A 77 12.09 -3.75 -26.41
C PRO A 77 10.89 -3.46 -25.50
N ASN A 78 11.12 -2.66 -24.45
CA ASN A 78 10.19 -2.36 -23.35
C ASN A 78 9.82 -3.58 -22.48
N PRO A 79 10.70 -3.99 -21.54
CA PRO A 79 10.34 -5.03 -20.59
C PRO A 79 9.16 -4.57 -19.71
N PRO A 80 8.30 -5.52 -19.27
CA PRO A 80 7.18 -5.19 -18.39
C PRO A 80 7.68 -4.65 -17.04
N PRO A 81 6.86 -3.84 -16.34
CA PRO A 81 7.22 -3.37 -15.01
C PRO A 81 7.32 -4.52 -14.02
N LEU A 82 8.20 -4.37 -13.02
CA LEU A 82 8.07 -5.16 -11.79
C LEU A 82 6.83 -4.67 -11.03
N VAL A 83 5.96 -5.60 -10.63
CA VAL A 83 4.69 -5.30 -9.96
C VAL A 83 4.75 -5.74 -8.50
N VAL A 84 4.58 -4.79 -7.59
CA VAL A 84 4.49 -5.03 -6.14
C VAL A 84 3.11 -4.60 -5.67
N TRP A 85 2.28 -5.54 -5.26
CA TRP A 85 0.96 -5.27 -4.65
C TRP A 85 1.04 -5.43 -3.14
N ASP A 86 0.06 -4.85 -2.43
CA ASP A 86 0.02 -4.72 -0.97
C ASP A 86 0.83 -3.56 -0.39
N SER A 87 0.22 -2.77 0.52
CA SER A 87 0.86 -1.57 1.08
C SER A 87 2.11 -1.85 1.92
N LEU A 88 2.14 -3.00 2.62
CA LEU A 88 3.28 -3.40 3.43
C LEU A 88 4.42 -3.91 2.54
N ALA A 89 4.10 -4.74 1.55
CA ALA A 89 5.10 -5.18 0.57
C ALA A 89 5.74 -4.01 -0.19
N ILE A 90 4.92 -3.02 -0.60
CA ILE A 90 5.42 -1.76 -1.18
C ILE A 90 6.35 -1.03 -0.21
N THR A 91 5.99 -0.94 1.08
CA THR A 91 6.81 -0.28 2.10
C THR A 91 8.16 -0.95 2.28
N GLU A 92 8.21 -2.29 2.40
CA GLU A 92 9.46 -3.04 2.52
C GLU A 92 10.33 -2.88 1.25
N HIS A 93 9.72 -2.95 0.06
CA HIS A 93 10.44 -2.74 -1.19
C HIS A 93 11.09 -1.35 -1.27
N LEU A 94 10.38 -0.30 -0.85
CA LEU A 94 10.95 1.05 -0.80
C LEU A 94 12.04 1.17 0.27
N ALA A 95 11.95 0.42 1.37
CA ALA A 95 12.98 0.41 2.42
C ALA A 95 14.29 -0.19 1.91
N GLU A 96 14.20 -1.22 1.06
CA GLU A 96 15.34 -1.81 0.38
C GLU A 96 15.89 -0.90 -0.72
N SER A 97 15.02 -0.27 -1.51
CA SER A 97 15.39 0.55 -2.67
C SER A 97 15.92 1.94 -2.28
N HIS A 98 15.55 2.44 -1.10
CA HIS A 98 15.95 3.75 -0.59
C HIS A 98 16.59 3.63 0.81
N PRO A 99 17.77 3.01 0.95
CA PRO A 99 18.38 2.74 2.26
C PRO A 99 18.77 4.02 3.02
N THR A 100 18.85 5.17 2.33
CA THR A 100 19.15 6.47 2.93
C THR A 100 17.90 7.20 3.46
N LYS A 101 16.69 6.74 3.10
CA LYS A 101 15.43 7.31 3.59
C LYS A 101 15.04 6.62 4.90
N PRO A 102 14.55 7.36 5.92
CA PRO A 102 14.19 6.79 7.21
C PRO A 102 12.80 6.12 7.18
N ILE A 103 12.60 5.11 6.31
CA ILE A 103 11.34 4.34 6.23
C ILE A 103 11.13 3.54 7.51
N TYR A 104 12.21 2.98 8.05
CA TYR A 104 12.23 2.33 9.35
C TYR A 104 13.23 3.00 10.28
N PRO A 105 13.03 2.88 11.61
CA PRO A 105 14.03 3.29 12.58
C PRO A 105 15.39 2.63 12.31
N SER A 106 16.48 3.38 12.53
CA SER A 106 17.85 2.85 12.41
C SER A 106 18.18 1.86 13.54
N LEU A 107 17.65 2.11 14.74
CA LEU A 107 17.86 1.24 15.91
C LEU A 107 17.16 -0.13 15.69
N PRO A 108 17.88 -1.27 15.77
CA PRO A 108 17.30 -2.58 15.52
C PRO A 108 16.09 -2.91 16.38
N ALA A 109 16.12 -2.58 17.67
CA ALA A 109 15.01 -2.82 18.60
C ALA A 109 13.75 -2.03 18.21
N ALA A 110 13.89 -0.73 17.90
CA ALA A 110 12.77 0.11 17.48
C ALA A 110 12.19 -0.35 16.14
N ARG A 111 13.04 -0.80 15.21
CA ARG A 111 12.61 -1.34 13.92
C ARG A 111 11.87 -2.67 14.06
N ALA A 112 12.33 -3.55 14.94
CA ALA A 112 11.61 -4.79 15.26
C ALA A 112 10.22 -4.47 15.82
N TRP A 113 10.14 -3.54 16.77
CA TRP A 113 8.87 -3.09 17.34
C TRP A 113 7.93 -2.49 16.29
N ALA A 114 8.44 -1.60 15.43
CA ALA A 114 7.66 -1.00 14.35
C ALA A 114 7.08 -2.07 13.41
N ARG A 115 7.87 -3.07 13.03
CA ARG A 115 7.38 -4.18 12.19
C ARG A 115 6.33 -5.03 12.89
N SER A 116 6.49 -5.31 14.19
CA SER A 116 5.47 -6.03 14.96
C SER A 116 4.15 -5.26 15.00
N ALA A 117 4.18 -3.96 15.29
CA ALA A 117 2.97 -3.12 15.31
C ALA A 117 2.29 -3.06 13.93
N VAL A 118 3.08 -2.92 12.86
CA VAL A 118 2.57 -2.92 11.49
C VAL A 118 1.95 -4.27 11.13
N ALA A 119 2.60 -5.39 11.46
CA ALA A 119 2.09 -6.73 11.20
C ALA A 119 0.78 -7.00 11.93
N GLU A 120 0.67 -6.58 13.19
CA GLU A 120 -0.56 -6.70 13.98
C GLU A 120 -1.72 -5.92 13.32
N MET A 121 -1.48 -4.69 12.88
CA MET A 121 -2.48 -3.87 12.15
C MET A 121 -2.81 -4.42 10.77
N HIS A 122 -1.86 -5.09 10.12
CA HIS A 122 -2.00 -5.61 8.78
C HIS A 122 -2.81 -6.91 8.75
N ALA A 123 -2.50 -7.84 9.65
CA ALA A 123 -3.07 -9.18 9.72
C ALA A 123 -4.22 -9.33 10.73
N GLY A 124 -4.37 -8.39 11.67
CA GLY A 124 -5.33 -8.47 12.77
C GLY A 124 -6.54 -7.55 12.65
N PHE A 125 -7.30 -7.49 13.76
CA PHE A 125 -8.44 -6.60 14.00
C PHE A 125 -9.56 -6.68 12.96
N ALA A 126 -9.80 -7.85 12.37
CA ALA A 126 -10.80 -8.01 11.31
C ALA A 126 -12.21 -7.50 11.73
N ALA A 127 -12.67 -7.84 12.95
CA ALA A 127 -13.95 -7.38 13.47
C ALA A 127 -14.04 -5.84 13.54
N ILE A 128 -13.04 -5.20 14.16
CA ILE A 128 -12.99 -3.73 14.26
C ILE A 128 -12.93 -3.11 12.86
N ARG A 129 -12.15 -3.66 11.93
CA ARG A 129 -12.01 -3.09 10.58
C ARG A 129 -13.27 -3.25 9.72
N GLN A 130 -14.09 -4.27 9.99
CA GLN A 130 -15.38 -4.46 9.33
C GLN A 130 -16.44 -3.52 9.91
N GLN A 131 -16.46 -3.33 11.23
CA GLN A 131 -17.47 -2.50 11.91
C GLN A 131 -17.13 -1.01 11.87
N LEU A 132 -15.84 -0.67 12.03
CA LEU A 132 -15.29 0.68 12.01
C LEU A 132 -14.46 0.88 10.73
N GLY A 133 -15.18 0.99 9.61
CA GLY A 133 -14.58 1.28 8.32
C GLY A 133 -13.77 2.57 8.31
N PHE A 134 -12.74 2.62 7.46
CA PHE A 134 -11.88 3.79 7.34
C PHE A 134 -12.53 4.88 6.49
N ASN A 135 -12.80 6.05 7.09
CA ASN A 135 -13.14 7.27 6.37
C ASN A 135 -12.61 8.51 7.10
N ILE A 136 -11.57 9.17 6.56
CA ILE A 136 -10.98 10.35 7.22
C ILE A 136 -11.84 11.61 7.13
N GLY A 137 -12.84 11.64 6.26
CA GLY A 137 -13.72 12.79 6.05
C GLY A 137 -14.99 12.79 6.91
N VAL A 138 -15.23 11.72 7.69
CA VAL A 138 -16.48 11.56 8.45
C VAL A 138 -16.15 11.25 9.91
N ARG A 139 -16.88 11.90 10.81
CA ARG A 139 -16.90 11.58 12.24
C ARG A 139 -18.20 10.86 12.54
N ILE A 140 -18.11 9.67 13.12
CA ILE A 140 -19.27 8.84 13.44
C ILE A 140 -19.28 8.65 14.96
N ALA A 141 -20.39 8.99 15.61
CA ALA A 141 -20.62 8.59 16.98
C ALA A 141 -20.98 7.10 17.01
N LEU A 142 -20.32 6.32 17.85
CA LEU A 142 -20.67 4.91 18.04
C LEU A 142 -21.99 4.84 18.78
N GLY A 143 -22.99 4.18 18.19
CA GLY A 143 -24.23 3.84 18.89
C GLY A 143 -24.00 2.76 19.94
N GLU A 144 -24.96 2.60 20.86
CA GLU A 144 -24.94 1.46 21.79
C GLU A 144 -24.98 0.14 21.00
N GLY A 145 -24.21 -0.85 21.43
CA GLY A 145 -24.21 -2.20 20.85
C GLY A 145 -23.34 -2.42 19.59
N VAL A 146 -22.50 -1.46 19.18
CA VAL A 146 -21.56 -1.63 18.05
C VAL A 146 -20.59 -2.80 18.29
N PHE A 147 -20.23 -3.07 19.55
CA PHE A 147 -19.42 -4.22 19.96
C PHE A 147 -20.24 -5.12 20.91
N PRO A 148 -20.99 -6.11 20.39
CA PRO A 148 -21.69 -7.05 21.26
C PRO A 148 -20.67 -7.83 22.10
N GLY A 149 -20.72 -7.67 23.42
CA GLY A 149 -19.85 -8.38 24.38
C GLY A 149 -18.71 -7.57 25.00
N VAL A 150 -18.59 -6.27 24.71
CA VAL A 150 -17.72 -5.35 25.46
C VAL A 150 -18.60 -4.56 26.41
N GLU A 151 -18.89 -5.13 27.58
CA GLU A 151 -19.50 -4.37 28.68
C GLU A 151 -18.45 -3.36 29.20
N GLY A 152 -18.84 -2.10 29.31
CA GLY A 152 -17.97 -1.06 29.84
C GLY A 152 -17.71 -1.29 31.33
N GLU A 153 -16.43 -1.42 31.70
CA GLU A 153 -15.98 -1.16 33.07
C GLU A 153 -15.99 0.34 33.39
#